data_AF-A0A5J4PG00-F1
#
_entry.id   AF-A0A5J4PG00-F1
#
_cell.length_a   1.000
_cell.length_b   1.000
_cell.length_c   1.000
_cell.angle_alpha   90.00
_cell.angle_beta   90.00
_cell.angle_gamma   90.00
#
_symmetry.space_group_name_H-M   'P 1'
#
loop_
_entity.id
_entity.type
_entity.pdbx_description
1 polymer ?
#
loop_
_entity_poly.entity_id
_entity_poly.type
_entity_poly.pdbx_seq_one_letter_code
_entity_poly.pdbx_strand_id
1 'polypeptide(L)'
;RMGGRALIIYVVTTIIAIMIGLSMGLLVKPGELVDKTQIAHIQKEYQTIAEEKAVVAEQSKEQGPLTFIDDIVPNNIFSATTDNAKMLQIIFFTVFLGIAALTLPSAKIKPVIELFDGLNDILLRMVDYVIRVAPYGVTALMAGLITDFNGNISIFSALAVYALTIVAALFILILVVYPLFIRFFTKIKASKFMKVMYPVQLVAFTTSSSAATLPVTMEAVEKRLGVSQETASFILPVGVTINMDGTSCYQTIAVLFIAQVLGIDLSIGQLFILVGMTVLS
;
A
#
# COMPACT_ATOMS: atom_id res chain seq x y z
N ARG A 1 20.12 -9.00 7.39
CA ARG A 1 20.81 -7.78 6.86
C ARG A 1 19.96 -7.04 5.82
N MET A 2 19.45 -7.71 4.76
CA MET A 2 18.59 -7.06 3.75
C MET A 2 17.19 -6.73 4.27
N GLY A 3 16.48 -7.70 4.88
CA GLY A 3 15.12 -7.48 5.41
C GLY A 3 15.02 -6.35 6.44
N GLY A 4 15.95 -6.29 7.40
CA GLY A 4 15.97 -5.20 8.39
C GLY A 4 16.19 -3.81 7.79
N ARG A 5 17.01 -3.68 6.73
CA ARG A 5 17.17 -2.41 6.01
C ARG A 5 15.88 -2.02 5.29
N ALA A 6 15.21 -2.97 4.65
CA ALA A 6 13.95 -2.73 3.97
C ALA A 6 12.84 -2.32 4.95
N LEU A 7 12.74 -2.98 6.10
CA LEU A 7 11.76 -2.64 7.14
C LEU A 7 11.98 -1.22 7.67
N ILE A 8 13.25 -0.82 7.92
CA ILE A 8 13.56 0.56 8.30
C ILE A 8 13.13 1.55 7.21
N ILE A 9 13.41 1.24 5.94
CA ILE A 9 13.00 2.10 4.83
C ILE A 9 11.48 2.24 4.79
N TYR A 10 10.73 1.13 4.89
CA TYR A 10 9.27 1.13 4.89
C TYR A 10 8.67 1.93 6.04
N VAL A 11 9.16 1.73 7.27
CA VAL A 11 8.69 2.51 8.42
C VAL A 11 8.98 4.00 8.23
N VAL A 12 10.17 4.34 7.72
CA VAL A 12 10.54 5.74 7.47
C VAL A 12 9.68 6.36 6.36
N THR A 13 9.44 5.66 5.25
CA THR A 13 8.59 6.17 4.16
C THR A 13 7.14 6.32 4.60
N THR A 14 6.63 5.37 5.39
CA THR A 14 5.26 5.44 5.96
C THR A 14 5.12 6.64 6.87
N ILE A 15 6.09 6.88 7.77
CA ILE A 15 6.08 8.08 8.64
C ILE A 15 6.09 9.35 7.79
N ILE A 16 6.93 9.42 6.75
CA ILE A 16 6.96 10.59 5.85
C ILE A 16 5.61 10.77 5.14
N ALA A 17 4.97 9.69 4.68
CA ALA A 17 3.66 9.72 4.04
C ALA A 17 2.56 10.21 4.99
N ILE A 18 2.55 9.73 6.23
CA ILE A 18 1.64 10.21 7.28
C ILE A 18 1.89 11.69 7.57
N MET A 19 3.15 12.14 7.68
CA MET A 19 3.47 13.55 7.91
C MET A 19 3.00 14.45 6.76
N ILE A 20 3.10 13.99 5.51
CA ILE A 20 2.56 14.72 4.35
C ILE A 20 1.03 14.76 4.44
N GLY A 21 0.38 13.64 4.75
CA GLY A 21 -1.08 13.56 4.93
C GLY A 21 -1.57 14.50 6.04
N LEU A 22 -0.91 14.50 7.20
CA LEU A 22 -1.18 15.42 8.31
C LEU A 22 -1.04 16.87 7.88
N SER A 23 0.09 17.19 7.23
CA SER A 23 0.37 18.56 6.77
C SER A 23 -0.71 19.03 5.79
N MET A 24 -1.07 18.21 4.80
CA MET A 24 -2.09 18.54 3.81
C MET A 24 -3.48 18.67 4.42
N GLY A 25 -3.87 17.75 5.32
CA GLY A 25 -5.16 17.79 6.01
C GLY A 25 -5.31 19.00 6.95
N LEU A 26 -4.23 19.42 7.60
CA LEU A 26 -4.21 20.60 8.49
C LEU A 26 -4.12 21.93 7.71
N LEU A 27 -3.49 21.94 6.53
CA LEU A 27 -3.38 23.13 5.68
C LEU A 27 -4.65 23.41 4.87
N VAL A 28 -5.20 22.39 4.22
CA VAL A 28 -6.37 22.55 3.34
C VAL A 28 -7.67 22.57 4.14
N LYS A 29 -7.71 21.82 5.25
CA LYS A 29 -8.88 21.66 6.12
C LYS A 29 -10.19 21.35 5.39
N PRO A 30 -10.23 20.27 4.59
CA PRO A 30 -11.38 19.96 3.76
C PRO A 30 -12.70 19.78 4.55
N GLY A 31 -12.64 19.39 5.83
CA GLY A 31 -13.83 19.15 6.65
C GLY A 31 -14.53 20.42 7.13
N GLU A 32 -13.84 21.56 7.18
CA GLU A 32 -14.46 22.85 7.55
C GLU A 32 -15.41 23.38 6.44
N LEU A 33 -15.29 22.85 5.23
CA LEU A 33 -16.13 23.20 4.08
C LEU A 33 -17.50 22.52 4.10
N VAL A 34 -17.74 21.58 5.02
CA VAL A 34 -19.04 20.91 5.16
C VAL A 34 -20.01 21.82 5.92
N ASP A 35 -21.22 22.00 5.38
CA ASP A 35 -22.25 22.84 6.00
C ASP A 35 -22.68 22.25 7.35
N LYS A 36 -22.57 23.08 8.39
CA LYS A 36 -22.86 22.67 9.78
C LYS A 36 -24.33 22.28 10.01
N THR A 37 -25.23 22.71 9.15
CA THR A 37 -26.66 22.34 9.21
C THR A 37 -26.91 20.90 8.76
N GLN A 38 -26.02 20.31 7.94
CA GLN A 38 -26.07 18.90 7.53
C GLN A 38 -25.45 17.95 8.57
N ILE A 39 -24.57 18.45 9.44
CA ILE A 39 -23.88 17.67 10.48
C ILE A 39 -24.86 17.02 11.48
N ALA A 40 -25.95 17.70 11.84
CA ALA A 40 -26.93 17.18 12.80
C ALA A 40 -27.67 15.94 12.28
N HIS A 41 -27.84 15.82 10.96
CA HIS A 41 -28.43 14.65 10.31
C HIS A 41 -27.42 13.50 10.18
N ILE A 42 -26.15 13.84 9.93
CA ILE A 42 -25.02 12.90 9.80
C ILE A 42 -24.64 12.29 11.16
N GLN A 43 -24.61 13.06 12.25
CA GLN A 43 -24.25 12.55 13.58
C GLN A 43 -25.16 11.43 14.07
N LYS A 44 -26.46 11.47 13.74
CA LYS A 44 -27.43 10.46 14.18
C LYS A 44 -27.31 9.14 13.42
N GLU A 45 -26.85 9.19 12.16
CA GLU A 45 -26.63 8.01 11.32
C GLU A 45 -25.24 7.38 11.57
N TYR A 46 -24.25 8.19 11.96
CA TYR A 46 -22.89 7.72 12.30
C TYR A 46 -22.75 7.20 13.73
N GLN A 47 -23.66 7.52 14.66
CA GLN A 47 -23.65 6.96 16.02
C GLN A 47 -23.73 5.43 16.03
N THR A 48 -24.58 4.84 15.18
CA THR A 48 -24.72 3.38 15.07
C THR A 48 -23.46 2.70 14.53
N ILE A 49 -22.81 3.30 13.52
CA ILE A 49 -21.54 2.81 12.96
C ILE A 49 -20.39 2.95 13.97
N ALA A 50 -20.36 4.06 14.71
CA ALA A 50 -19.35 4.30 15.73
C ALA A 50 -19.49 3.33 16.92
N GLU A 51 -20.72 3.02 17.34
CA GLU A 51 -21.01 2.02 18.37
C GLU A 51 -20.62 0.61 17.90
N GLU A 52 -20.94 0.24 16.65
CA GLU A 52 -20.54 -1.06 16.09
C GLU A 52 -19.02 -1.20 15.98
N LYS A 53 -18.31 -0.15 15.54
CA LYS A 53 -16.84 -0.09 15.52
C LYS A 53 -16.23 -0.09 16.92
N ALA A 54 -16.90 0.48 17.92
CA ALA A 54 -16.45 0.46 19.31
C ALA A 54 -16.52 -0.96 19.90
N VAL A 55 -17.55 -1.74 19.57
CA VAL A 55 -17.66 -3.16 19.95
C VAL A 55 -16.53 -3.98 19.31
N VAL A 56 -16.23 -3.76 18.03
CA VAL A 56 -15.07 -4.40 17.37
C VAL A 56 -13.75 -3.99 18.03
N ALA A 57 -13.59 -2.71 18.38
CA ALA A 57 -12.40 -2.23 19.08
C ALA A 57 -12.26 -2.82 20.49
N GLU A 58 -13.36 -3.07 21.20
CA GLU A 58 -13.34 -3.78 22.49
C GLU A 58 -12.98 -5.26 22.33
N GLN A 59 -13.48 -5.94 21.29
CA GLN A 59 -13.08 -7.31 20.96
C GLN A 59 -11.59 -7.39 20.55
N SER A 60 -11.08 -6.37 19.86
CA SER A 60 -9.65 -6.27 19.51
C SER A 60 -8.75 -5.93 20.71
N LYS A 61 -9.27 -5.41 21.84
CA LYS A 61 -8.46 -5.24 23.06
C LYS A 61 -8.06 -6.56 23.69
N GLU A 62 -8.82 -7.64 23.44
CA GLU A 62 -8.45 -8.99 23.89
C GLU A 62 -7.36 -9.62 23.00
N GLN A 63 -7.11 -9.07 21.81
CA GLN A 63 -5.99 -9.45 20.97
C GLN A 63 -4.73 -8.76 21.48
N GLY A 64 -3.81 -9.54 22.06
CA GLY A 64 -2.54 -9.01 22.52
C GLY A 64 -1.71 -8.40 21.38
N PRO A 65 -0.76 -7.49 21.64
CA PRO A 65 0.07 -6.84 20.62
C PRO A 65 0.97 -7.81 19.81
N LEU A 66 0.96 -9.10 20.16
CA LEU A 66 1.70 -10.17 19.49
C LEU A 66 0.84 -11.02 18.55
N THR A 67 -0.47 -10.79 18.46
CA THR A 67 -1.35 -11.57 17.54
C THR A 67 -0.92 -11.47 16.09
N PHE A 68 -0.37 -10.32 15.68
CA PHE A 68 0.26 -10.17 14.37
C PHE A 68 1.40 -11.17 14.13
N ILE A 69 2.16 -11.56 15.15
CA ILE A 69 3.22 -12.57 15.04
C ILE A 69 2.62 -13.97 14.85
N ASP A 70 1.55 -14.28 15.57
CA ASP A 70 0.83 -15.54 15.40
C ASP A 70 0.23 -15.62 13.98
N ASP A 71 -0.28 -14.51 13.47
CA ASP A 71 -0.86 -14.40 12.12
C ASP A 71 0.18 -14.49 10.99
N ILE A 72 1.48 -14.35 11.27
CA ILE A 72 2.55 -14.56 10.28
C ILE A 72 2.75 -16.04 10.00
N VAL A 73 2.48 -16.93 10.96
CA VAL A 73 2.71 -18.38 10.78
C VAL A 73 1.44 -19.03 10.24
N PRO A 74 1.42 -19.54 9.01
CA PRO A 74 0.22 -20.18 8.47
C PRO A 74 -0.09 -21.49 9.21
N ASN A 75 -1.33 -21.61 9.71
CA ASN A 75 -1.87 -22.90 10.15
C ASN A 75 -1.97 -23.92 8.99
N ASN A 76 -2.21 -23.42 7.77
CA ASN A 76 -2.26 -24.24 6.56
C ASN A 76 -1.80 -23.43 5.35
N ILE A 77 -0.67 -23.84 4.74
CA ILE A 77 -0.09 -23.15 3.60
C ILE A 77 -0.98 -23.20 2.35
N PHE A 78 -1.69 -24.31 2.10
CA PHE A 78 -2.54 -24.44 0.91
C PHE A 78 -3.74 -23.48 0.98
N SER A 79 -4.32 -23.31 2.17
CA SER A 79 -5.36 -22.29 2.38
C SER A 79 -4.81 -20.88 2.23
N ALA A 80 -3.59 -20.62 2.70
CA ALA A 80 -2.95 -19.31 2.54
C ALA A 80 -2.73 -18.98 1.06
N THR A 81 -2.33 -19.95 0.23
CA THR A 81 -2.08 -19.71 -1.22
C THR A 81 -3.31 -19.30 -2.03
N THR A 82 -4.53 -19.53 -1.53
CA THR A 82 -5.77 -19.12 -2.22
C THR A 82 -6.27 -17.74 -1.82
N ASP A 83 -5.65 -17.11 -0.82
CA ASP A 83 -6.15 -15.87 -0.21
C ASP A 83 -5.06 -14.78 -0.21
N ASN A 84 -5.30 -13.72 -0.98
CA ASN A 84 -4.38 -12.58 -1.08
C ASN A 84 -4.16 -11.87 0.26
N ALA A 85 -5.12 -11.93 1.19
CA ALA A 85 -4.98 -11.35 2.52
C ALA A 85 -3.89 -12.06 3.35
N LYS A 86 -3.56 -13.32 3.02
CA LYS A 86 -2.59 -14.15 3.74
C LYS A 86 -1.21 -14.15 3.09
N MET A 87 -0.90 -13.17 2.23
CA MET A 87 0.36 -13.15 1.49
C MET A 87 1.60 -13.07 2.41
N LEU A 88 1.51 -12.43 3.57
CA LEU A 88 2.60 -12.41 4.56
C LEU A 88 2.92 -13.81 5.09
N GLN A 89 1.90 -14.66 5.28
CA GLN A 89 2.07 -16.06 5.69
C GLN A 89 2.80 -16.89 4.63
N ILE A 90 2.46 -16.66 3.36
CA ILE A 90 3.13 -17.32 2.23
C ILE A 90 4.61 -16.91 2.23
N ILE A 91 4.92 -15.62 2.37
CA ILE A 91 6.29 -15.12 2.40
C ILE A 91 7.09 -15.74 3.55
N PHE A 92 6.54 -15.75 4.77
CA PHE A 92 7.19 -16.37 5.92
C PHE A 92 7.53 -17.84 5.66
N PHE A 93 6.56 -18.60 5.16
CA PHE A 93 6.75 -20.00 4.80
C PHE A 93 7.84 -20.16 3.74
N THR A 94 7.82 -19.39 2.65
CA THR A 94 8.80 -19.49 1.56
C THR A 94 10.22 -19.14 2.04
N VAL A 95 10.36 -18.14 2.92
CA VAL A 95 11.66 -17.80 3.54
C VAL A 95 12.16 -18.93 4.42
N PHE A 96 11.28 -19.49 5.26
CA PHE A 96 11.62 -20.62 6.13
C PHE A 96 12.01 -21.86 5.31
N LEU A 97 11.26 -22.16 4.23
CA LEU A 97 11.54 -23.21 3.28
C LEU A 97 12.91 -23.00 2.60
N GLY A 98 13.20 -21.77 2.18
CA GLY A 98 14.50 -21.40 1.59
C GLY A 98 15.66 -21.60 2.57
N ILE A 99 15.50 -21.18 3.83
CA ILE A 99 16.50 -21.41 4.88
C ILE A 99 16.70 -22.91 5.13
N ALA A 100 15.62 -23.69 5.21
CA ALA A 100 15.72 -25.14 5.38
C ALA A 100 16.44 -25.79 4.19
N ALA A 101 16.15 -25.38 2.95
CA ALA A 101 16.80 -25.86 1.74
C ALA A 101 18.32 -25.62 1.76
N LEU A 102 18.79 -24.50 2.32
CA LEU A 102 20.23 -24.19 2.45
C LEU A 102 20.98 -25.10 3.43
N THR A 103 20.27 -25.80 4.32
CA THR A 103 20.91 -26.75 5.27
C THR A 103 21.09 -28.15 4.69
N LEU A 104 20.49 -28.42 3.52
CA LEU A 104 20.54 -29.73 2.87
C LEU A 104 21.68 -29.79 1.83
N PRO A 105 22.20 -31.01 1.51
CA PRO A 105 23.25 -31.16 0.51
C PRO A 105 22.85 -30.59 -0.85
N SER A 106 23.71 -29.76 -1.45
CA SER A 106 23.40 -29.04 -2.68
C SER A 106 22.95 -29.95 -3.83
N ALA A 107 23.51 -31.16 -3.93
CA ALA A 107 23.13 -32.14 -4.96
C ALA A 107 21.65 -32.56 -4.89
N LYS A 108 21.04 -32.58 -3.70
CA LYS A 108 19.61 -32.93 -3.52
C LYS A 108 18.68 -31.76 -3.79
N ILE A 109 19.14 -30.54 -3.52
CA ILE A 109 18.31 -29.32 -3.60
C ILE A 109 18.41 -28.64 -4.95
N LYS A 110 19.52 -28.83 -5.69
CA LYS A 110 19.73 -28.21 -6.99
C LYS A 110 18.56 -28.41 -7.97
N PRO A 111 17.96 -29.62 -8.14
CA PRO A 111 16.82 -29.80 -9.05
C PRO A 111 15.58 -28.99 -8.63
N VAL A 112 15.39 -28.78 -7.32
CA VAL A 112 14.27 -28.01 -6.78
C VAL A 112 14.47 -26.52 -7.08
N ILE A 113 15.69 -26.01 -6.89
CA ILE A 113 16.02 -24.61 -7.22
C ILE A 113 15.84 -24.37 -8.73
N GLU A 114 16.39 -25.24 -9.58
CA GLU A 114 16.28 -25.11 -11.04
C GLU A 114 14.82 -25.15 -11.52
N LEU A 115 13.95 -25.93 -10.87
CA LEU A 115 12.51 -25.91 -11.14
C LEU A 115 11.90 -24.54 -10.81
N PHE A 116 12.19 -23.98 -9.63
CA PHE A 116 11.64 -22.69 -9.23
C PHE A 116 12.19 -21.52 -10.07
N ASP A 117 13.46 -21.57 -10.46
CA ASP A 117 14.06 -20.59 -11.37
C ASP A 117 13.35 -20.63 -12.74
N GLY A 118 13.15 -21.83 -13.31
CA GLY A 118 12.42 -21.98 -14.57
C GLY A 118 10.96 -21.50 -14.48
N LEU A 119 10.28 -21.77 -13.37
CA LEU A 119 8.93 -21.25 -13.12
C LEU A 119 8.93 -19.72 -13.01
N ASN A 120 9.91 -19.12 -12.33
CA ASN A 120 10.04 -17.67 -12.23
C ASN A 120 10.24 -17.02 -13.61
N ASP A 121 11.09 -17.61 -14.46
CA ASP A 121 11.30 -17.13 -15.83
C ASP A 121 10.02 -17.17 -16.68
N ILE A 122 9.23 -18.26 -16.55
CA ILE A 122 7.92 -18.38 -17.19
C ILE A 122 6.97 -17.28 -16.69
N LEU A 123 6.92 -17.06 -15.37
CA LEU A 123 6.08 -16.01 -14.78
C LEU A 123 6.49 -14.63 -15.30
N LEU A 124 7.77 -14.27 -15.25
CA LEU A 124 8.28 -13.01 -15.79
C LEU A 124 7.98 -12.85 -17.29
N ARG A 125 7.91 -13.96 -18.05
CA ARG A 125 7.51 -13.93 -19.46
C ARG A 125 6.01 -13.70 -19.64
N MET A 126 5.17 -14.27 -18.77
CA MET A 126 3.73 -13.97 -18.77
C MET A 126 3.47 -12.49 -18.45
N VAL A 127 4.26 -11.91 -17.54
CA VAL A 127 4.20 -10.48 -17.22
C VAL A 127 4.52 -9.62 -18.44
N ASP A 128 5.57 -9.97 -19.22
CA ASP A 128 5.90 -9.22 -20.45
C ASP A 128 4.67 -9.11 -21.37
N TYR A 129 3.86 -10.16 -21.46
CA TYR A 129 2.65 -10.18 -22.27
C TYR A 129 1.57 -9.28 -21.70
N VAL A 130 1.36 -9.31 -20.37
CA VAL A 130 0.41 -8.42 -19.69
C VAL A 130 0.79 -6.95 -19.89
N ILE A 131 2.07 -6.58 -19.76
CA ILE A 131 2.55 -5.20 -19.96
C ILE A 131 2.28 -4.72 -21.39
N ARG A 132 2.42 -5.58 -22.40
CA ARG A 132 2.13 -5.23 -23.79
C ARG A 132 0.66 -4.91 -24.04
N VAL A 133 -0.24 -5.59 -23.33
CA VAL A 133 -1.70 -5.41 -23.45
C VAL A 133 -2.24 -4.36 -22.48
N ALA A 134 -1.46 -4.00 -21.46
CA ALA A 134 -1.83 -3.04 -20.42
C ALA A 134 -2.44 -1.73 -20.94
N PRO A 135 -1.95 -1.08 -22.03
CA PRO A 135 -2.56 0.17 -22.52
C PRO A 135 -4.06 0.04 -22.85
N TYR A 136 -4.49 -1.10 -23.39
CA TYR A 136 -5.90 -1.35 -23.71
C TYR A 136 -6.73 -1.60 -22.45
N GLY A 137 -6.20 -2.40 -21.51
CA GLY A 137 -6.85 -2.66 -20.23
C GLY A 137 -7.01 -1.39 -19.38
N VAL A 138 -5.95 -0.58 -19.30
CA VAL A 138 -5.96 0.74 -18.65
C VAL A 138 -7.04 1.63 -19.27
N THR A 139 -7.13 1.69 -20.60
CA THR A 139 -8.15 2.51 -21.28
C THR A 139 -9.57 2.07 -20.93
N ALA A 140 -9.85 0.76 -20.92
CA ALA A 140 -11.16 0.23 -20.57
C ALA A 140 -11.54 0.49 -19.10
N LEU A 141 -10.58 0.30 -18.17
CA LEU A 141 -10.80 0.55 -16.74
C LEU A 141 -11.00 2.05 -16.45
N MET A 142 -10.27 2.94 -17.16
CA MET A 142 -10.49 4.39 -17.07
C MET A 142 -11.87 4.82 -17.56
N ALA A 143 -12.37 4.20 -18.63
CA ALA A 143 -13.73 4.47 -19.10
C ALA A 143 -14.78 4.10 -18.04
N GLY A 144 -14.62 2.96 -17.36
CA GLY A 144 -15.51 2.53 -16.27
C GLY A 144 -15.50 3.49 -15.08
N LEU A 145 -14.32 3.93 -14.65
CA LEU A 145 -14.24 4.91 -13.55
C LEU A 145 -14.99 6.21 -13.88
N ILE A 146 -14.92 6.71 -15.12
CA ILE A 146 -15.63 7.93 -15.52
C ILE A 146 -17.15 7.75 -15.46
N THR A 147 -17.66 6.56 -15.80
CA THR A 147 -19.12 6.29 -15.73
C THR A 147 -19.63 6.19 -14.31
N ASP A 148 -18.82 5.66 -13.37
CA ASP A 148 -19.23 5.49 -11.98
C ASP A 148 -19.47 6.84 -11.27
N PHE A 149 -18.77 7.91 -11.69
CA PHE A 149 -18.89 9.23 -11.06
C PHE A 149 -20.05 10.11 -11.56
N ASN A 150 -20.83 9.68 -12.57
CA ASN A 150 -22.15 10.22 -12.96
C ASN A 150 -22.38 11.77 -12.94
N GLY A 151 -21.33 12.59 -13.05
CA GLY A 151 -21.42 14.04 -13.26
C GLY A 151 -22.20 14.85 -12.21
N ASN A 152 -22.41 14.33 -10.99
CA ASN A 152 -23.22 15.03 -9.99
C ASN A 152 -22.38 16.04 -9.20
N ILE A 153 -22.69 17.34 -9.32
CA ILE A 153 -21.80 18.45 -8.89
C ILE A 153 -22.22 19.06 -7.53
N SER A 154 -23.40 18.76 -7.01
CA SER A 154 -24.03 19.55 -5.93
C SER A 154 -23.82 19.04 -4.49
N ILE A 155 -23.27 17.84 -4.28
CA ILE A 155 -22.84 17.32 -2.95
C ILE A 155 -21.30 17.31 -2.82
N PHE A 156 -20.60 17.82 -3.83
CA PHE A 156 -19.21 17.48 -4.08
C PHE A 156 -18.17 18.51 -3.63
N SER A 157 -18.50 19.70 -3.15
CA SER A 157 -17.44 20.71 -2.90
C SER A 157 -16.45 20.27 -1.81
N ALA A 158 -16.93 19.95 -0.60
CA ALA A 158 -16.07 19.52 0.50
C ALA A 158 -15.43 18.14 0.23
N LEU A 159 -16.19 17.21 -0.36
CA LEU A 159 -15.70 15.87 -0.68
C LEU A 159 -14.71 15.87 -1.86
N ALA A 160 -14.88 16.76 -2.84
CA ALA A 160 -13.92 16.96 -3.92
C ALA A 160 -12.66 17.66 -3.41
N VAL A 161 -12.76 18.65 -2.52
CA VAL A 161 -11.57 19.24 -1.89
C VAL A 161 -10.83 18.19 -1.05
N TYR A 162 -11.55 17.34 -0.32
CA TYR A 162 -10.97 16.17 0.36
C TYR A 162 -10.23 15.23 -0.61
N ALA A 163 -10.90 14.80 -1.69
CA ALA A 163 -10.30 13.91 -2.70
C ALA A 163 -9.09 14.55 -3.39
N LEU A 164 -9.18 15.83 -3.75
CA LEU A 164 -8.06 16.59 -4.33
C LEU A 164 -6.91 16.74 -3.35
N THR A 165 -7.18 16.89 -2.05
CA THR A 165 -6.16 16.94 -1.01
C THR A 165 -5.37 15.63 -0.95
N ILE A 166 -6.06 14.49 -1.00
CA ILE A 166 -5.43 13.16 -1.06
C ILE A 166 -4.60 13.03 -2.33
N VAL A 167 -5.18 13.33 -3.49
CA VAL A 167 -4.49 13.24 -4.78
C VAL A 167 -3.23 14.11 -4.79
N ALA A 168 -3.31 15.35 -4.31
CA ALA A 168 -2.16 16.24 -4.18
C ALA A 168 -1.09 15.66 -3.24
N ALA A 169 -1.47 15.11 -2.08
CA ALA A 169 -0.54 14.46 -1.15
C ALA A 169 0.18 13.26 -1.79
N LEU A 170 -0.55 12.41 -2.52
CA LEU A 170 0.02 11.27 -3.26
C LEU A 170 0.96 11.73 -4.39
N PHE A 171 0.63 12.82 -5.09
CA PHE A 171 1.54 13.41 -6.07
C PHE A 171 2.82 13.94 -5.43
N ILE A 172 2.76 14.53 -4.22
CA ILE A 172 3.97 14.93 -3.49
C ILE A 172 4.84 13.70 -3.19
N LEU A 173 4.25 12.58 -2.76
CA LEU A 173 4.99 11.34 -2.55
C LEU A 173 5.67 10.85 -3.84
N ILE A 174 4.90 10.76 -4.93
CA ILE A 174 5.37 10.20 -6.22
C ILE A 174 6.39 11.11 -6.93
N LEU A 175 6.19 12.43 -6.90
CA LEU A 175 6.98 13.38 -7.68
C LEU A 175 8.13 14.01 -6.89
N VAL A 176 8.04 14.03 -5.55
CA VAL A 176 9.04 14.66 -4.69
C VAL A 176 9.74 13.61 -3.83
N VAL A 177 9.01 12.89 -2.99
CA VAL A 177 9.64 11.98 -2.00
C VAL A 177 10.40 10.85 -2.68
N TYR A 178 9.74 10.01 -3.50
CA TYR A 178 10.42 8.86 -4.09
C TYR A 178 11.57 9.24 -5.03
N PRO A 179 11.45 10.28 -5.89
CA PRO A 179 12.58 10.76 -6.69
C PRO A 179 13.76 11.27 -5.86
N LEU A 180 13.53 11.93 -4.72
CA LEU A 180 14.60 12.35 -3.81
C LEU A 180 15.28 11.13 -3.18
N PHE A 181 14.52 10.14 -2.72
CA PHE A 181 15.10 8.89 -2.20
C PHE A 181 15.99 8.21 -3.24
N ILE A 182 15.49 8.07 -4.48
CA ILE A 182 16.28 7.49 -5.57
C ILE A 182 17.54 8.31 -5.85
N ARG A 183 17.44 9.64 -5.86
CA ARG A 183 18.57 10.54 -6.13
C ARG A 183 19.66 10.48 -5.05
N PHE A 184 19.29 10.41 -3.78
CA PHE A 184 20.26 10.46 -2.67
C PHE A 184 20.81 9.10 -2.28
N PHE A 185 20.02 8.04 -2.37
CA PHE A 185 20.41 6.72 -1.88
C PHE A 185 20.84 5.75 -2.98
N THR A 186 20.68 6.10 -4.25
CA THR A 186 21.01 5.21 -5.37
C THR A 186 21.83 5.91 -6.46
N LYS A 187 22.46 5.12 -7.32
CA LYS A 187 23.14 5.61 -8.55
C LYS A 187 22.17 5.76 -9.73
N ILE A 188 20.90 5.42 -9.57
CA ILE A 188 19.90 5.47 -10.64
C ILE A 188 19.42 6.91 -10.79
N LYS A 189 19.37 7.41 -12.03
CA LYS A 189 18.77 8.71 -12.31
C LYS A 189 17.28 8.66 -11.99
N ALA A 190 16.79 9.58 -11.15
CA ALA A 190 15.37 9.68 -10.80
C ALA A 190 14.45 9.74 -12.04
N SER A 191 14.88 10.40 -13.11
CA SER A 191 14.14 10.44 -14.37
C SER A 191 14.02 9.07 -15.07
N LYS A 192 15.04 8.22 -14.96
CA LYS A 192 14.97 6.82 -15.44
C LYS A 192 13.97 6.03 -14.60
N PHE A 193 14.04 6.16 -13.27
CA PHE A 193 13.11 5.50 -12.35
C PHE A 193 11.65 5.84 -12.69
N MET A 194 11.32 7.12 -12.79
CA MET A 194 9.96 7.57 -13.11
C MET A 194 9.45 7.04 -14.46
N LYS A 195 10.29 7.06 -15.50
CA LYS A 195 9.91 6.53 -16.82
C LYS A 195 9.63 5.02 -16.80
N VAL A 196 10.40 4.28 -16.02
CA VAL A 196 10.25 2.82 -15.90
C VAL A 196 9.03 2.45 -15.05
N MET A 197 8.75 3.21 -13.98
CA MET A 197 7.63 2.96 -13.09
C MET A 197 6.28 3.45 -13.63
N TYR A 198 6.26 4.39 -14.57
CA TYR A 198 5.00 4.96 -15.10
C TYR A 198 3.97 3.91 -15.59
N PRO A 199 4.34 2.89 -16.41
CA PRO A 199 3.39 1.85 -16.81
C PRO A 199 2.90 1.01 -15.62
N VAL A 200 3.78 0.73 -14.65
CA VAL A 200 3.44 -0.01 -13.42
C VAL A 200 2.40 0.76 -12.60
N GLN A 201 2.60 2.07 -12.45
CA GLN A 201 1.69 2.97 -11.74
C GLN A 201 0.33 3.05 -12.41
N LEU A 202 0.26 3.09 -13.75
CA LEU A 202 -1.00 3.06 -14.47
C LEU A 202 -1.75 1.75 -14.23
N VAL A 203 -1.05 0.61 -14.33
CA VAL A 203 -1.67 -0.70 -14.02
C VAL A 203 -2.19 -0.68 -12.59
N ALA A 204 -1.41 -0.23 -11.61
CA ALA A 204 -1.82 -0.17 -10.21
C ALA A 204 -3.02 0.74 -9.96
N PHE A 205 -3.06 1.90 -10.61
CA PHE A 205 -4.19 2.82 -10.54
C PHE A 205 -5.47 2.19 -11.10
N THR A 206 -5.34 1.47 -12.21
CA THR A 206 -6.51 0.88 -12.89
C THR A 206 -7.01 -0.41 -12.24
N THR A 207 -6.11 -1.25 -11.73
CA THR A 207 -6.49 -2.50 -11.05
C THR A 207 -6.88 -2.28 -9.60
N SER A 208 -6.51 -1.14 -9.01
CA SER A 208 -6.72 -0.82 -7.59
C SER A 208 -6.19 -1.92 -6.66
N SER A 209 -5.15 -2.66 -7.07
CA SER A 209 -4.61 -3.80 -6.33
C SER A 209 -3.09 -3.88 -6.43
N SER A 210 -2.40 -3.68 -5.29
CA SER A 210 -0.95 -3.82 -5.17
C SER A 210 -0.49 -5.24 -5.51
N ALA A 211 -1.20 -6.26 -5.04
CA ALA A 211 -0.90 -7.67 -5.32
C ALA A 211 -0.99 -7.99 -6.82
N ALA A 212 -2.01 -7.48 -7.51
CA ALA A 212 -2.16 -7.68 -8.95
C ALA A 212 -1.03 -7.04 -9.78
N THR A 213 -0.34 -6.03 -9.21
CA THR A 213 0.76 -5.32 -9.89
C THR A 213 2.14 -5.85 -9.56
N LEU A 214 2.26 -6.74 -8.58
CA LEU A 214 3.54 -7.30 -8.15
C LEU A 214 4.34 -7.91 -9.31
N PRO A 215 3.75 -8.74 -10.18
CA PRO A 215 4.51 -9.34 -11.29
C PRO A 215 5.07 -8.27 -12.25
N VAL A 216 4.24 -7.29 -12.61
CA VAL A 216 4.61 -6.14 -13.48
C VAL A 216 5.69 -5.27 -12.85
N THR A 217 5.64 -5.11 -11.52
CA THR A 217 6.65 -4.36 -10.77
C THR A 217 7.98 -5.10 -10.75
N MET A 218 8.00 -6.41 -10.50
CA MET A 218 9.21 -7.23 -10.49
C MET A 218 9.93 -7.15 -11.83
N GLU A 219 9.22 -7.35 -12.94
CA GLU A 219 9.81 -7.29 -14.29
C GLU A 219 10.41 -5.91 -14.58
N ALA A 220 9.70 -4.83 -14.25
CA ALA A 220 10.17 -3.47 -14.49
C ALA A 220 11.44 -3.15 -13.67
N VAL A 221 11.50 -3.59 -12.41
CA VAL A 221 12.64 -3.36 -11.51
C VAL A 221 13.85 -4.20 -11.93
N GLU A 222 13.65 -5.47 -12.27
CA GLU A 222 14.74 -6.37 -12.69
C GLU A 222 15.27 -5.99 -14.08
N LYS A 223 14.42 -6.02 -15.11
CA LYS A 223 14.85 -5.87 -16.51
C LYS A 223 15.23 -4.44 -16.87
N ARG A 224 14.57 -3.43 -16.29
CA ARG A 224 14.73 -2.03 -16.73
C ARG A 224 15.50 -1.18 -15.74
N LEU A 225 15.44 -1.47 -14.43
CA LEU A 225 16.26 -0.80 -13.42
C LEU A 225 17.55 -1.55 -13.09
N GLY A 226 17.66 -2.84 -13.41
CA GLY A 226 18.87 -3.63 -13.22
C GLY A 226 19.11 -4.05 -11.77
N VAL A 227 18.04 -4.15 -10.97
CA VAL A 227 18.10 -4.70 -9.62
C VAL A 227 18.22 -6.23 -9.70
N SER A 228 18.96 -6.85 -8.79
CA SER A 228 19.08 -8.31 -8.79
C SER A 228 17.73 -8.97 -8.50
N GLN A 229 17.46 -10.07 -9.19
CA GLN A 229 16.26 -10.89 -9.01
C GLN A 229 16.09 -11.33 -7.55
N GLU A 230 17.17 -11.74 -6.89
CA GLU A 230 17.15 -12.08 -5.45
C GLU A 230 16.59 -10.95 -4.57
N THR A 231 16.97 -9.70 -4.88
CA THR A 231 16.46 -8.54 -4.11
C THR A 231 15.01 -8.24 -4.47
N ALA A 232 14.67 -8.25 -5.75
CA ALA A 232 13.33 -7.94 -6.22
C ALA A 232 12.28 -8.97 -5.75
N SER A 233 12.57 -10.26 -5.91
CA SER A 233 11.71 -11.38 -5.50
C SER A 233 11.54 -11.52 -3.98
N PHE A 234 12.39 -10.89 -3.18
CA PHE A 234 12.25 -10.89 -1.73
C PHE A 234 11.60 -9.60 -1.20
N ILE A 235 12.09 -8.43 -1.65
CA ILE A 235 11.69 -7.14 -1.08
C ILE A 235 10.32 -6.68 -1.59
N LEU A 236 10.01 -6.88 -2.87
CA LEU A 236 8.76 -6.40 -3.45
C LEU A 236 7.52 -7.15 -2.91
N PRO A 237 7.51 -8.49 -2.78
CA PRO A 237 6.36 -9.18 -2.17
C PRO A 237 6.10 -8.75 -0.73
N VAL A 238 7.17 -8.59 0.08
CA VAL A 238 7.08 -8.08 1.45
C VAL A 238 6.54 -6.64 1.45
N GLY A 239 6.97 -5.81 0.50
CA GLY A 239 6.51 -4.44 0.38
C GLY A 239 5.03 -4.32 0.05
N VAL A 240 4.47 -5.23 -0.74
CA VAL A 240 3.04 -5.21 -1.11
C VAL A 240 2.13 -5.35 0.11
N THR A 241 2.56 -6.07 1.14
CA THR A 241 1.76 -6.29 2.36
C THR A 241 2.09 -5.28 3.46
N ILE A 242 3.36 -4.88 3.59
CA ILE A 242 3.82 -4.06 4.72
C ILE A 242 3.89 -2.56 4.36
N ASN A 243 4.32 -2.20 3.14
CA ASN A 243 4.60 -0.82 2.77
C ASN A 243 3.40 -0.16 2.09
N MET A 244 2.47 0.35 2.90
CA MET A 244 1.24 0.99 2.43
C MET A 244 1.23 2.53 2.55
N ASP A 245 2.29 3.19 2.10
CA ASP A 245 2.45 4.67 2.17
C ASP A 245 1.20 5.45 1.72
N GLY A 246 0.60 5.02 0.59
CA GLY A 246 -0.60 5.66 0.04
C GLY A 246 -1.83 5.50 0.95
N THR A 247 -2.03 4.31 1.51
CA THR A 247 -3.12 4.02 2.45
C THR A 247 -2.94 4.80 3.74
N SER A 248 -1.72 4.82 4.30
CA SER A 248 -1.43 5.56 5.53
C SER A 248 -1.62 7.07 5.36
N CYS A 249 -1.21 7.63 4.21
CA CYS A 249 -1.47 9.03 3.86
C CYS A 249 -2.98 9.31 3.75
N TYR A 250 -3.73 8.44 3.06
CA TYR A 250 -5.17 8.54 2.92
C TYR A 250 -5.90 8.49 4.26
N GLN A 251 -5.61 7.47 5.09
CA GLN A 251 -6.23 7.27 6.40
C GLN A 251 -6.01 8.48 7.30
N THR A 252 -4.81 9.04 7.27
CA THR A 252 -4.47 10.25 8.03
C THR A 252 -5.35 11.44 7.63
N ILE A 253 -5.50 11.71 6.33
CA ILE A 253 -6.36 12.80 5.83
C ILE A 253 -7.83 12.52 6.15
N ALA A 254 -8.27 11.25 6.07
CA ALA A 254 -9.63 10.84 6.41
C ALA A 254 -9.97 11.10 7.88
N VAL A 255 -9.07 10.74 8.80
CA VAL A 255 -9.27 10.99 10.23
C VAL A 255 -9.34 12.50 10.52
N LEU A 256 -8.47 13.30 9.93
CA LEU A 256 -8.51 14.75 10.07
C LEU A 256 -9.79 15.35 9.48
N PHE A 257 -10.22 14.87 8.32
CA PHE A 257 -11.47 15.30 7.69
C PHE A 257 -12.67 15.03 8.61
N ILE A 258 -12.78 13.81 9.15
CA ILE A 258 -13.86 13.45 10.07
C ILE A 258 -13.81 14.32 11.33
N ALA A 259 -12.62 14.52 11.93
CA ALA A 259 -12.47 15.37 13.11
C ALA A 259 -12.92 16.81 12.83
N GLN A 260 -12.53 17.37 11.68
CA GLN A 260 -12.95 18.71 11.24
C GLN A 260 -14.46 18.81 11.03
N VAL A 261 -15.07 17.82 10.36
CA VAL A 261 -16.53 17.77 10.14
C VAL A 261 -17.27 17.68 11.47
N LEU A 262 -16.77 16.91 12.43
CA LEU A 262 -17.41 16.77 13.75
C LEU A 262 -17.08 17.92 14.72
N GLY A 263 -16.20 18.85 14.33
CA GLY A 263 -15.74 19.92 15.22
C GLY A 263 -14.91 19.42 16.41
N ILE A 264 -14.23 18.28 16.25
CA ILE A 264 -13.36 17.69 17.27
C ILE A 264 -11.94 18.25 17.08
N ASP A 265 -11.48 19.04 18.04
CA ASP A 265 -10.09 19.50 18.08
C ASP A 265 -9.17 18.37 18.54
N LEU A 266 -8.29 17.93 17.64
CA LEU A 266 -7.27 16.94 17.96
C LEU A 266 -6.07 17.62 18.64
N SER A 267 -5.80 17.22 19.88
CA SER A 267 -4.60 17.62 20.61
C SER A 267 -3.33 17.05 19.96
N ILE A 268 -2.18 17.67 20.25
CA ILE A 268 -0.87 17.18 19.79
C ILE A 268 -0.64 15.72 20.20
N GLY A 269 -1.07 15.33 21.41
CA GLY A 269 -0.98 13.94 21.88
C GLY A 269 -1.81 12.97 21.02
N GLN A 270 -3.02 13.37 20.61
CA GLN A 270 -3.86 12.55 19.73
C GLN A 270 -3.30 12.46 18.31
N LEU A 271 -2.61 13.50 17.82
CA LEU A 271 -1.89 13.43 16.55
C LEU A 271 -0.74 12.42 16.61
N PHE A 272 0.01 12.36 17.71
CA PHE A 272 1.03 11.32 17.89
C PHE A 272 0.44 9.91 17.97
N ILE A 273 -0.69 9.75 18.64
CA ILE A 273 -1.42 8.47 18.70
C ILE A 273 -1.87 8.08 17.29
N LEU A 274 -2.42 9.02 16.51
CA LEU A 274 -2.79 8.79 15.12
C LEU A 274 -1.61 8.27 14.31
N VAL A 275 -0.46 8.96 14.35
CA VAL A 275 0.76 8.52 13.65
C VAL A 275 1.15 7.11 14.08
N GLY A 276 1.22 6.84 15.39
CA GLY A 276 1.62 5.54 15.90
C GLY A 276 0.68 4.41 15.47
N MET A 277 -0.63 4.64 15.57
CA MET A 277 -1.64 3.65 15.19
C MET A 277 -1.66 3.41 13.68
N THR A 278 -1.52 4.44 12.85
CA THR A 278 -1.48 4.31 11.39
C THR A 278 -0.20 3.64 10.88
N VAL A 279 0.92 3.75 11.62
CA VAL A 279 2.14 2.96 11.32
C VAL A 279 1.97 1.49 11.66
N LEU A 280 1.14 1.16 12.67
CA LEU A 280 0.93 -0.20 13.14
C LEU A 280 -0.16 -0.95 12.35
N SER A 281 -1.09 -0.23 11.70
CA SER A 281 -2.19 -0.82 10.91
C SER A 281 -1.76 -1.21 9.51
#